data_AF-A0A8H6VCH6-F1
#
_entry.id   AF-A0A8H6VCH6-F1
#
_cell.length_a   1.000
_cell.length_b   1.000
_cell.length_c   1.000
_cell.angle_alpha   90.00
_cell.angle_beta   90.00
_cell.angle_gamma   90.00
#
_symmetry.space_group_name_H-M   'P 1'
#
loop_
_entity.id
_entity.type
_entity.pdbx_description
1 polymer ?
#
loop_
_entity_poly.entity_id
_entity_poly.type
_entity_poly.pdbx_seq_one_letter_code
_entity_poly.pdbx_strand_id
1 'polypeptide(L)'
;MATAVATQTETQQPEAQKVQLADRTKTEQKSKATFNGLSEELKGEIVERVIRPSDLKNVCLVSKQLHSLAVRPLYRNVALDLGSNNDNRLTAFVNPRNIGLKHIRQLRLYLAEVRDKCNQEQQAQFATRMILEFLPEDTLEEFSWCPWRPFSTENLLLLYKRQRKMKWLEVMDLDRDVLPELKKNAKLQQNMFTHARKLALYPENRETLNLSGYSVEKCKDQLEELIVHCHWHDLSSGGNIESRELNDSATEPGLLSRSIFGHMLPFEQCTPFKSLRSLRLHKVGLRHCADTWCKFIKFHDLEYLRLYHCTGADTLLGQLSKSSHLPKNLKVLEFQHRDNSDNEALLALDGFLCLVSGLRDLVIDLENVKSMPAAAGVVRHGKTLELLNVHCAQDSHGTSLSSDCDSEELVWDTEDFGKICKASKDLEQLSCAWPHTSLIRSPSEEWKAFESSCGHLKNMVTLHITTWPSNKPSTQLLPRMVYENLLQGLAQRGFEMAAGTKTFPTPAVTDDSDDEDEPSAANMNTKDDTTDSQPAKLRLIAFGTSDKIYEREDSKNQTIFLRSSCVDADGKTKPYAAPIGWCARQFVEPRSEVLDFVLHRSGDRDNHPPVSDYHEGRVRSGWGGVGDEDDV
;
A
#
# COMPACT_ATOMS: atom_id res chain seq x y z
N MET A 1 -69.32 -48.44 19.70
CA MET A 1 -69.76 -48.48 18.29
C MET A 1 -69.17 -47.28 17.57
N ALA A 2 -68.47 -47.55 16.46
CA ALA A 2 -68.35 -46.75 15.23
C ALA A 2 -68.45 -45.20 15.26
N THR A 3 -67.33 -44.59 14.83
CA THR A 3 -67.22 -43.56 13.76
C THR A 3 -67.73 -42.13 13.98
N ALA A 4 -67.03 -41.23 13.29
CA ALA A 4 -66.94 -39.78 13.44
C ALA A 4 -67.80 -38.96 12.45
N VAL A 5 -67.62 -37.62 12.53
CA VAL A 5 -67.81 -36.56 11.50
C VAL A 5 -69.20 -35.88 11.42
N ALA A 6 -69.25 -34.54 11.55
CA ALA A 6 -69.62 -33.60 10.46
C ALA A 6 -69.80 -32.11 10.90
N THR A 7 -69.40 -31.26 9.96
CA THR A 7 -69.29 -29.80 9.82
C THR A 7 -70.63 -29.06 9.63
N GLN A 8 -70.68 -27.73 9.85
CA GLN A 8 -71.34 -26.77 8.93
C GLN A 8 -70.93 -25.29 9.17
N THR A 9 -71.04 -24.51 8.09
CA THR A 9 -70.43 -23.22 7.71
C THR A 9 -71.47 -22.09 7.60
N GLU A 10 -71.06 -20.81 7.74
CA GLU A 10 -71.59 -19.71 6.90
C GLU A 10 -70.73 -18.41 6.97
N THR A 11 -70.75 -17.66 5.87
CA THR A 11 -69.86 -16.54 5.50
C THR A 11 -70.70 -15.32 5.10
N GLN A 12 -70.32 -14.08 5.47
CA GLN A 12 -70.53 -12.82 4.68
C GLN A 12 -69.87 -11.57 5.36
N GLN A 13 -69.24 -10.70 4.56
CA GLN A 13 -68.55 -9.40 4.83
C GLN A 13 -69.49 -8.19 4.47
N PRO A 14 -69.20 -6.85 4.63
CA PRO A 14 -67.90 -6.11 4.59
C PRO A 14 -67.70 -4.84 5.49
N GLU A 15 -66.60 -4.10 5.23
CA GLU A 15 -65.98 -2.83 5.72
C GLU A 15 -66.93 -1.59 5.89
N ALA A 16 -66.63 -0.42 6.49
CA ALA A 16 -65.41 0.38 6.65
C ALA A 16 -65.53 1.53 7.70
N GLN A 17 -64.37 1.94 8.27
CA GLN A 17 -63.89 3.29 8.63
C GLN A 17 -64.87 4.44 9.03
N LYS A 18 -64.70 5.02 10.23
CA LYS A 18 -64.12 6.38 10.42
C LYS A 18 -64.09 6.90 11.88
N VAL A 19 -62.94 7.53 12.18
CA VAL A 19 -62.70 8.65 13.13
C VAL A 19 -62.48 8.26 14.60
N GLN A 20 -61.24 7.99 15.05
CA GLN A 20 -60.15 8.96 15.34
C GLN A 20 -60.56 10.09 16.32
N LEU A 21 -60.37 9.89 17.64
CA LEU A 21 -60.03 11.00 18.55
C LEU A 21 -59.57 10.55 19.96
N ALA A 22 -58.69 9.55 20.09
CA ALA A 22 -58.16 9.20 21.41
C ALA A 22 -56.82 8.44 21.36
N ASP A 23 -55.85 8.85 20.54
CA ASP A 23 -54.48 8.35 20.73
C ASP A 23 -53.43 9.25 20.06
N ARG A 24 -53.22 10.43 20.63
CA ARG A 24 -52.09 11.31 20.28
C ARG A 24 -51.63 12.07 21.51
N THR A 25 -50.96 11.37 22.43
CA THR A 25 -50.04 11.97 23.41
C THR A 25 -49.23 10.87 24.11
N LYS A 26 -48.49 10.08 23.33
CA LYS A 26 -47.25 9.46 23.79
C LYS A 26 -46.15 9.89 22.84
N THR A 27 -45.54 11.01 23.18
CA THR A 27 -44.29 11.46 22.59
C THR A 27 -43.25 10.39 22.91
N GLU A 28 -42.94 9.53 21.95
CA GLU A 28 -41.82 8.60 22.02
C GLU A 28 -40.52 9.40 22.16
N GLN A 29 -40.09 9.59 23.40
CA GLN A 29 -38.69 9.90 23.67
C GLN A 29 -37.88 8.69 23.21
N LYS A 30 -37.28 8.77 22.01
CA LYS A 30 -36.23 7.83 21.59
C LYS A 30 -35.14 7.83 22.66
N SER A 31 -35.18 6.87 23.58
CA SER A 31 -34.10 6.64 24.53
C SER A 31 -32.81 6.45 23.74
N LYS A 32 -31.78 7.25 24.02
CA LYS A 32 -30.46 7.08 23.39
C LYS A 32 -30.03 5.62 23.56
N ALA A 33 -29.85 4.91 22.46
CA ALA A 33 -29.41 3.52 22.50
C ALA A 33 -28.06 3.44 23.22
N THR A 34 -28.03 2.80 24.38
CA THR A 34 -26.79 2.53 25.11
C THR A 34 -26.09 1.32 24.50
N PHE A 35 -24.75 1.29 24.50
CA PHE A 35 -23.96 0.19 23.92
C PHE A 35 -24.43 -1.20 24.37
N ASN A 36 -24.78 -1.36 25.65
CA ASN A 36 -25.26 -2.64 26.19
C ASN A 36 -26.57 -3.13 25.55
N GLY A 37 -27.43 -2.22 25.09
CA GLY A 37 -28.70 -2.51 24.43
C GLY A 37 -28.58 -2.79 22.93
N LEU A 38 -27.38 -2.68 22.34
CA LEU A 38 -27.14 -3.05 20.95
C LEU A 38 -27.11 -4.59 20.77
N SER A 39 -27.51 -5.05 19.59
CA SER A 39 -27.36 -6.46 19.19
C SER A 39 -25.88 -6.85 19.15
N GLU A 40 -25.60 -8.16 19.28
CA GLU A 40 -24.22 -8.65 19.22
C GLU A 40 -23.54 -8.35 17.88
N GLU A 41 -24.30 -8.39 16.78
CA GLU A 41 -23.82 -8.05 15.45
C GLU A 41 -23.34 -6.58 15.38
N LEU A 42 -24.16 -5.63 15.85
CA LEU A 42 -23.78 -4.22 15.87
C LEU A 42 -22.62 -3.94 16.83
N LYS A 43 -22.55 -4.64 17.97
CA LYS A 43 -21.38 -4.57 18.86
C LYS A 43 -20.13 -5.11 18.18
N GLY A 44 -20.26 -6.21 17.42
CA GLY A 44 -19.20 -6.79 16.61
C GLY A 44 -18.65 -5.80 15.59
N GLU A 45 -19.52 -5.18 14.81
CA GLU A 45 -19.16 -4.13 13.83
C GLU A 45 -18.42 -2.95 14.49
N ILE A 46 -18.86 -2.52 15.68
CA ILE A 46 -18.17 -1.45 16.43
C ILE A 46 -16.77 -1.92 16.88
N VAL A 47 -16.66 -3.15 17.38
CA VAL A 47 -15.38 -3.71 17.84
C VAL A 47 -14.41 -3.91 16.66
N GLU A 48 -14.90 -4.29 15.47
CA GLU A 48 -14.09 -4.40 14.25
C GLU A 48 -13.51 -3.05 13.79
N ARG A 49 -14.06 -1.92 14.25
CA ARG A 49 -13.49 -0.57 14.02
C ARG A 49 -12.34 -0.22 14.98
N VAL A 50 -12.10 -1.00 16.03
CA VAL A 50 -10.97 -0.80 16.94
C VAL A 50 -9.72 -1.39 16.31
N ILE A 51 -8.85 -0.53 15.78
CA ILE A 51 -7.70 -0.94 14.97
C ILE A 51 -6.45 -1.29 15.77
N ARG A 52 -6.27 -0.71 16.98
CA ARG A 52 -5.06 -0.94 17.77
C ARG A 52 -5.15 -2.24 18.58
N PRO A 53 -4.18 -3.18 18.45
CA PRO A 53 -4.18 -4.44 19.19
C PRO A 53 -4.20 -4.27 20.71
N SER A 54 -3.55 -3.22 21.25
CA SER A 54 -3.60 -2.90 22.69
C SER A 54 -5.01 -2.57 23.16
N ASP A 55 -5.78 -1.86 22.32
CA ASP A 55 -7.12 -1.41 22.67
C ASP A 55 -8.09 -2.57 22.54
N LEU A 56 -7.94 -3.42 21.51
CA LEU A 56 -8.66 -4.69 21.40
C LEU A 56 -8.38 -5.60 22.60
N LYS A 57 -7.12 -5.69 23.06
CA LYS A 57 -6.77 -6.41 24.30
C LYS A 57 -7.51 -5.83 25.50
N ASN A 58 -7.59 -4.51 25.62
CA ASN A 58 -8.34 -3.88 26.71
C ASN A 58 -9.85 -4.16 26.59
N VAL A 59 -10.43 -4.13 25.38
CA VAL A 59 -11.83 -4.51 25.11
C VAL A 59 -12.10 -5.96 25.54
N CYS A 60 -11.17 -6.88 25.27
CA CYS A 60 -11.26 -8.27 25.72
C CYS A 60 -11.37 -8.41 27.24
N LEU A 61 -10.84 -7.45 28.02
CA LEU A 61 -10.86 -7.49 29.49
C LEU A 61 -12.13 -6.92 30.10
N VAL A 62 -12.97 -6.23 29.32
CA VAL A 62 -14.17 -5.54 29.85
C VAL A 62 -15.29 -6.52 30.21
N SER A 63 -15.59 -7.51 29.35
CA SER A 63 -16.64 -8.50 29.61
C SER A 63 -16.44 -9.77 28.79
N LYS A 64 -17.08 -10.89 29.18
CA LYS A 64 -17.02 -12.15 28.42
C LYS A 64 -17.59 -12.02 27.00
N GLN A 65 -18.63 -11.21 26.81
CA GLN A 65 -19.21 -10.95 25.50
C GLN A 65 -18.24 -10.17 24.61
N LEU A 66 -17.63 -9.10 25.15
CA LEU A 66 -16.64 -8.32 24.41
C LEU A 66 -15.36 -9.10 24.13
N HIS A 67 -14.96 -9.99 25.05
CA HIS A 67 -13.89 -10.95 24.80
C HIS A 67 -14.18 -11.81 23.56
N SER A 68 -15.37 -12.40 23.45
CA SER A 68 -15.71 -13.20 22.25
C SER A 68 -15.74 -12.40 20.95
N LEU A 69 -16.15 -11.12 21.01
CA LEU A 69 -16.22 -10.27 19.83
C LEU A 69 -14.84 -9.73 19.40
N ALA A 70 -14.02 -9.27 20.36
CA ALA A 70 -12.73 -8.63 20.08
C ALA A 70 -11.61 -9.63 19.75
N VAL A 71 -11.72 -10.89 20.18
CA VAL A 71 -10.75 -11.92 19.82
C VAL A 71 -10.69 -12.14 18.29
N ARG A 72 -11.81 -12.00 17.57
CA ARG A 72 -11.86 -12.21 16.13
C ARG A 72 -10.94 -11.24 15.37
N PRO A 73 -11.10 -9.90 15.45
CA PRO A 73 -10.19 -8.97 14.79
C PRO A 73 -8.77 -9.03 15.37
N LEU A 74 -8.60 -9.31 16.67
CA LEU A 74 -7.28 -9.40 17.31
C LEU A 74 -6.42 -10.55 16.76
N TYR A 75 -7.03 -11.70 16.45
CA TYR A 75 -6.32 -12.89 15.94
C TYR A 75 -6.37 -13.03 14.42
N ARG A 76 -7.07 -12.14 13.70
CA ARG A 76 -7.28 -12.29 12.25
C ARG A 76 -5.96 -12.39 11.48
N ASN A 77 -5.01 -11.52 11.83
CA ASN A 77 -3.71 -11.42 11.19
C ASN A 77 -2.63 -11.66 12.24
N VAL A 78 -1.83 -12.71 12.06
CA VAL A 78 -0.79 -13.11 13.01
C VAL A 78 0.57 -13.05 12.32
N ALA A 79 1.46 -12.22 12.85
CA ALA A 79 2.86 -12.11 12.44
C ALA A 79 3.77 -12.57 13.59
N LEU A 80 4.66 -13.53 13.33
CA LEU A 80 5.54 -14.12 14.36
C LEU A 80 7.00 -14.12 13.91
N ASP A 81 7.89 -13.75 14.82
CA ASP A 81 9.34 -13.90 14.63
C ASP A 81 9.78 -15.20 15.29
N LEU A 82 10.33 -16.10 14.48
CA LEU A 82 10.71 -17.45 14.88
C LEU A 82 12.23 -17.64 14.92
N GLY A 83 12.70 -18.62 15.68
CA GLY A 83 14.11 -18.90 15.85
C GLY A 83 14.76 -18.04 16.93
N SER A 84 13.98 -17.65 17.95
CA SER A 84 14.49 -16.91 19.12
C SER A 84 14.04 -17.56 20.42
N ASN A 85 14.63 -17.16 21.54
CA ASN A 85 14.20 -17.62 22.87
C ASN A 85 12.72 -17.33 23.19
N ASN A 86 12.08 -16.42 22.44
CA ASN A 86 10.66 -16.12 22.59
C ASN A 86 9.76 -17.26 22.08
N ASP A 87 10.26 -18.20 21.29
CA ASP A 87 9.49 -19.33 20.75
C ASP A 87 8.91 -20.20 21.87
N ASN A 88 9.54 -20.22 23.05
CA ASN A 88 9.00 -20.90 24.23
C ASN A 88 7.59 -20.42 24.64
N ARG A 89 7.25 -19.17 24.30
CA ARG A 89 5.93 -18.57 24.57
C ARG A 89 4.85 -19.05 23.59
N LEU A 90 5.24 -19.65 22.45
CA LEU A 90 4.30 -20.15 21.46
C LEU A 90 3.44 -21.29 22.01
N THR A 91 3.94 -22.06 22.99
CA THR A 91 3.17 -23.13 23.65
C THR A 91 1.85 -22.63 24.24
N ALA A 92 1.84 -21.44 24.85
CA ALA A 92 0.63 -20.81 25.36
C ALA A 92 -0.28 -20.31 24.23
N PHE A 93 0.33 -19.81 23.14
CA PHE A 93 -0.39 -19.33 21.95
C PHE A 93 -1.13 -20.47 21.23
N VAL A 94 -0.46 -21.60 20.97
CA VAL A 94 -1.02 -22.76 20.25
C VAL A 94 -1.90 -23.67 21.13
N ASN A 95 -2.18 -23.26 22.37
CA ASN A 95 -3.01 -24.04 23.28
C ASN A 95 -4.41 -24.26 22.68
N PRO A 96 -4.95 -25.50 22.61
CA PRO A 96 -6.29 -25.76 22.09
C PRO A 96 -7.43 -25.01 22.80
N ARG A 97 -7.20 -24.54 24.04
CA ARG A 97 -8.15 -23.70 24.79
C ARG A 97 -8.16 -22.24 24.33
N ASN A 98 -7.19 -21.82 23.53
CA ASN A 98 -7.14 -20.49 22.95
C ASN A 98 -8.22 -20.37 21.86
N ILE A 99 -9.30 -19.67 22.21
CA ILE A 99 -10.44 -19.46 21.29
C ILE A 99 -10.08 -18.61 20.06
N GLY A 100 -8.94 -17.91 20.07
CA GLY A 100 -8.45 -17.09 18.97
C GLY A 100 -7.96 -17.89 17.76
N LEU A 101 -7.49 -19.13 17.96
CA LEU A 101 -6.88 -19.93 16.89
C LEU A 101 -7.79 -20.14 15.68
N LYS A 102 -9.11 -20.28 15.90
CA LYS A 102 -10.10 -20.47 14.82
C LYS A 102 -10.33 -19.21 13.97
N HIS A 103 -9.90 -18.05 14.45
CA HIS A 103 -10.08 -16.75 13.81
C HIS A 103 -8.86 -16.30 13.00
N ILE A 104 -7.74 -17.03 13.08
CA ILE A 104 -6.56 -16.75 12.28
C ILE A 104 -6.89 -16.99 10.80
N ARG A 105 -6.65 -15.96 9.98
CA ARG A 105 -6.87 -15.98 8.53
C ARG A 105 -5.57 -15.76 7.78
N GLN A 106 -4.69 -14.90 8.29
CA GLN A 106 -3.37 -14.65 7.72
C GLN A 106 -2.29 -15.05 8.73
N LEU A 107 -1.35 -15.88 8.30
CA LEU A 107 -0.17 -16.25 9.09
C LEU A 107 1.10 -15.83 8.35
N ARG A 108 1.86 -14.91 8.94
CA ARG A 108 3.15 -14.45 8.43
C ARG A 108 4.26 -14.83 9.39
N LEU A 109 5.25 -15.55 8.88
CA LEU A 109 6.36 -16.05 9.69
C LEU A 109 7.66 -15.41 9.23
N TYR A 110 8.41 -14.85 10.18
CA TYR A 110 9.69 -14.19 9.98
C TYR A 110 10.78 -14.93 10.74
N LEU A 111 12.03 -14.79 10.32
CA LEU A 111 13.16 -15.16 11.17
C LEU A 111 13.48 -13.99 12.10
N ALA A 112 13.57 -14.29 13.39
CA ALA A 112 13.90 -13.30 14.40
C ALA A 112 15.30 -12.72 14.21
N GLU A 113 15.51 -11.45 14.56
CA GLU A 113 16.87 -10.91 14.58
C GLU A 113 17.55 -11.29 15.91
N VAL A 114 18.46 -12.28 15.86
CA VAL A 114 19.20 -12.78 17.02
C VAL A 114 20.71 -12.65 16.81
N ARG A 115 21.44 -12.37 17.90
CA ARG A 115 22.90 -12.21 17.88
C ARG A 115 23.62 -13.51 17.50
N ASP A 116 23.14 -14.63 18.03
CA ASP A 116 23.62 -15.97 17.68
C ASP A 116 22.62 -16.63 16.74
N LYS A 117 23.06 -16.84 15.50
CA LYS A 117 22.25 -17.47 14.44
C LYS A 117 22.43 -18.99 14.39
N CYS A 118 23.25 -19.57 15.27
CA CYS A 118 23.44 -21.01 15.34
C CYS A 118 22.11 -21.72 15.63
N ASN A 119 21.74 -22.70 14.80
CA ASN A 119 20.48 -23.46 14.87
C ASN A 119 19.17 -22.65 14.75
N GLN A 120 19.24 -21.34 14.46
CA GLN A 120 18.07 -20.48 14.35
C GLN A 120 17.03 -21.05 13.37
N GLU A 121 17.49 -21.45 12.18
CA GLU A 121 16.62 -21.97 11.13
C GLU A 121 15.92 -23.26 11.57
N GLN A 122 16.65 -24.19 12.19
CA GLN A 122 16.07 -25.44 12.71
C GLN A 122 15.01 -25.16 13.77
N GLN A 123 15.29 -24.23 14.68
CA GLN A 123 14.34 -23.81 15.70
C GLN A 123 13.09 -23.17 15.07
N ALA A 124 13.26 -22.31 14.06
CA ALA A 124 12.15 -21.70 13.34
C ALA A 124 11.31 -22.73 12.58
N GLN A 125 11.93 -23.73 11.95
CA GLN A 125 11.22 -24.84 11.29
C GLN A 125 10.42 -25.69 12.30
N PHE A 126 10.99 -25.96 13.47
CA PHE A 126 10.28 -26.68 14.55
C PHE A 126 9.08 -25.87 15.06
N ALA A 127 9.26 -24.58 15.31
CA ALA A 127 8.18 -23.68 15.73
C ALA A 127 7.08 -23.61 14.66
N THR A 128 7.46 -23.51 13.39
CA THR A 128 6.53 -23.54 12.25
C THR A 128 5.72 -24.82 12.22
N ARG A 129 6.39 -25.98 12.35
CA ARG A 129 5.74 -27.29 12.40
C ARG A 129 4.71 -27.36 13.52
N MET A 130 5.10 -26.96 14.73
CA MET A 130 4.20 -26.92 15.89
C MET A 130 2.97 -26.06 15.62
N ILE A 131 3.15 -24.83 15.09
CA ILE A 131 2.04 -23.94 14.75
C ILE A 131 1.08 -24.61 13.76
N LEU A 132 1.59 -25.20 12.67
CA LEU A 132 0.79 -25.85 11.64
C LEU A 132 0.03 -27.08 12.15
N GLU A 133 0.59 -27.83 13.12
CA GLU A 133 -0.07 -29.01 13.69
C GLU A 133 -1.23 -28.63 14.61
N PHE A 134 -1.07 -27.58 15.42
CA PHE A 134 -2.07 -27.14 16.40
C PHE A 134 -3.09 -26.13 15.86
N LEU A 135 -2.82 -25.52 14.71
CA LEU A 135 -3.81 -24.69 14.02
C LEU A 135 -5.04 -25.54 13.60
N PRO A 136 -6.26 -25.03 13.81
CA PRO A 136 -7.46 -25.70 13.32
C PRO A 136 -7.45 -25.80 11.79
N GLU A 137 -8.01 -26.90 11.25
CA GLU A 137 -8.06 -27.13 9.79
C GLU A 137 -8.85 -26.05 9.06
N ASP A 138 -8.42 -25.78 7.83
CA ASP A 138 -9.13 -24.92 6.87
C ASP A 138 -9.52 -23.54 7.43
N THR A 139 -8.67 -22.97 8.28
CA THR A 139 -8.84 -21.63 8.85
C THR A 139 -8.05 -20.56 8.10
N LEU A 140 -6.90 -20.92 7.55
CA LEU A 140 -6.04 -19.97 6.84
C LEU A 140 -6.60 -19.62 5.45
N GLU A 141 -6.57 -18.34 5.14
CA GLU A 141 -6.80 -17.78 3.81
C GLU A 141 -5.47 -17.48 3.11
N GLU A 142 -4.43 -17.12 3.87
CA GLU A 142 -3.08 -16.74 3.42
C GLU A 142 -2.02 -17.26 4.39
N PHE A 143 -0.91 -17.72 3.82
CA PHE A 143 0.32 -18.07 4.53
C PHE A 143 1.50 -17.47 3.78
N SER A 144 2.39 -16.79 4.50
CA SER A 144 3.61 -16.23 3.93
C SER A 144 4.83 -16.55 4.78
N TRP A 145 5.93 -16.88 4.11
CA TRP A 145 7.24 -17.14 4.70
C TRP A 145 8.20 -16.03 4.28
N CYS A 146 8.51 -15.14 5.23
CA CYS A 146 9.16 -13.85 4.95
C CYS A 146 10.69 -13.73 5.22
N PRO A 147 11.51 -14.79 5.36
CA PRO A 147 12.96 -14.65 5.39
C PRO A 147 13.65 -14.80 4.03
N TRP A 148 12.90 -15.03 2.93
CA TRP A 148 13.45 -15.31 1.59
C TRP A 148 14.53 -16.42 1.61
N ARG A 149 14.37 -17.39 2.52
CA ARG A 149 15.17 -18.61 2.61
C ARG A 149 14.33 -19.79 2.15
N PRO A 150 14.94 -20.87 1.64
CA PRO A 150 14.20 -22.06 1.23
C PRO A 150 13.28 -22.55 2.37
N PHE A 151 12.00 -22.74 2.06
CA PHE A 151 11.02 -23.24 3.01
C PHE A 151 11.06 -24.77 3.07
N SER A 152 10.76 -25.34 4.24
CA SER A 152 10.80 -26.80 4.37
C SER A 152 9.66 -27.46 3.60
N THR A 153 10.00 -28.38 2.70
CA THR A 153 9.03 -29.13 1.89
C THR A 153 8.05 -29.93 2.76
N GLU A 154 8.52 -30.48 3.88
CA GLU A 154 7.65 -31.23 4.80
C GLU A 154 6.61 -30.33 5.48
N ASN A 155 7.00 -29.11 5.83
CA ASN A 155 6.09 -28.10 6.40
C ASN A 155 5.09 -27.60 5.35
N LEU A 156 5.51 -27.44 4.09
CA LEU A 156 4.60 -27.10 2.99
C LEU A 156 3.55 -28.18 2.77
N LEU A 157 3.96 -29.45 2.74
CA LEU A 157 3.03 -30.57 2.58
C LEU A 157 2.06 -30.69 3.77
N LEU A 158 2.52 -30.42 5.00
CA LEU A 158 1.64 -30.34 6.16
C LEU A 158 0.63 -29.20 6.03
N LEU A 159 1.10 -28.01 5.64
CA LEU A 159 0.25 -26.83 5.41
C LEU A 159 -0.86 -27.18 4.42
N TYR A 160 -0.51 -27.72 3.25
CA TYR A 160 -1.49 -28.11 2.23
C TYR A 160 -2.44 -29.22 2.67
N LYS A 161 -1.99 -30.13 3.54
CA LYS A 161 -2.85 -31.18 4.09
C LYS A 161 -3.88 -30.63 5.07
N ARG A 162 -3.52 -29.62 5.87
CA ARG A 162 -4.34 -29.07 6.96
C ARG A 162 -5.18 -27.86 6.56
N GLN A 163 -4.69 -27.06 5.60
CA GLN A 163 -5.27 -25.79 5.18
C GLN A 163 -5.66 -25.85 3.69
N ARG A 164 -6.76 -26.54 3.40
CA ARG A 164 -7.21 -26.84 2.02
C ARG A 164 -8.04 -25.71 1.40
N LYS A 165 -8.44 -24.72 2.21
CA LYS A 165 -9.29 -23.59 1.79
C LYS A 165 -8.53 -22.27 1.64
N MET A 166 -7.20 -22.34 1.53
CA MET A 166 -6.39 -21.15 1.29
C MET A 166 -6.80 -20.50 -0.04
N LYS A 167 -6.91 -19.17 -0.02
CA LYS A 167 -7.31 -18.36 -1.17
C LYS A 167 -6.10 -17.77 -1.89
N TRP A 168 -5.00 -17.58 -1.16
CA TRP A 168 -3.71 -17.13 -1.67
C TRP A 168 -2.71 -18.26 -1.49
N LEU A 169 -2.12 -18.72 -2.61
CA LEU A 169 -0.97 -19.62 -2.60
C LEU A 169 0.29 -18.91 -3.09
N GLU A 170 1.39 -19.15 -2.38
CA GLU A 170 2.72 -18.67 -2.76
C GLU A 170 3.57 -19.87 -3.24
N VAL A 171 4.15 -19.72 -4.44
CA VAL A 171 5.18 -20.63 -4.95
C VAL A 171 6.52 -19.99 -4.62
N MET A 172 7.19 -20.54 -3.62
CA MET A 172 8.46 -20.07 -3.06
C MET A 172 9.53 -21.16 -3.19
N ASP A 173 10.79 -20.79 -2.96
CA ASP A 173 11.89 -21.75 -2.96
C ASP A 173 11.80 -22.75 -1.80
N LEU A 174 12.24 -23.98 -2.05
CA LEU A 174 12.10 -25.12 -1.13
C LEU A 174 13.41 -25.86 -0.96
N ASP A 175 13.57 -26.52 0.18
CA ASP A 175 14.73 -27.38 0.46
C ASP A 175 14.87 -28.59 -0.48
N ARG A 176 13.81 -28.99 -1.21
CA ARG A 176 13.82 -30.05 -2.23
C ARG A 176 12.64 -29.93 -3.21
N ASP A 177 12.74 -30.61 -4.37
CA ASP A 177 11.65 -30.66 -5.35
C ASP A 177 10.40 -31.41 -4.81
N VAL A 178 9.31 -30.67 -4.63
CA VAL A 178 8.03 -31.17 -4.12
C VAL A 178 7.09 -31.67 -5.22
N LEU A 179 7.34 -31.31 -6.48
CA LEU A 179 6.40 -31.52 -7.58
C LEU A 179 6.06 -33.02 -7.82
N PRO A 180 7.01 -33.97 -7.75
CA PRO A 180 6.71 -35.39 -7.89
C PRO A 180 5.75 -35.92 -6.81
N GLU A 181 5.84 -35.41 -5.59
CA GLU A 181 4.95 -35.81 -4.48
C GLU A 181 3.55 -35.21 -4.64
N LEU A 182 3.46 -33.94 -5.05
CA LEU A 182 2.18 -33.30 -5.35
C LEU A 182 1.44 -34.02 -6.47
N LYS A 183 2.16 -34.37 -7.56
CA LYS A 183 1.59 -35.08 -8.71
C LYS A 183 1.05 -36.48 -8.35
N LYS A 184 1.65 -37.16 -7.38
CA LYS A 184 1.19 -38.48 -6.89
C LYS A 184 -0.07 -38.40 -6.02
N ASN A 185 -0.31 -37.28 -5.33
CA ASN A 185 -1.40 -37.15 -4.35
C ASN A 185 -2.67 -36.49 -4.94
N ALA A 186 -3.49 -37.27 -5.65
CA ALA A 186 -4.71 -36.76 -6.28
C ALA A 186 -5.70 -36.08 -5.30
N LYS A 187 -5.79 -36.58 -4.06
CA LYS A 187 -6.68 -36.02 -3.02
C LYS A 187 -6.23 -34.61 -2.60
N LEU A 188 -4.92 -34.38 -2.51
CA LEU A 188 -4.38 -33.06 -2.20
C LEU A 188 -4.68 -32.07 -3.34
N GLN A 189 -4.46 -32.50 -4.58
CA GLN A 189 -4.71 -31.69 -5.78
C GLN A 189 -6.15 -31.23 -5.89
N GLN A 190 -7.11 -32.13 -5.64
CA GLN A 190 -8.52 -31.82 -5.81
C GLN A 190 -9.03 -30.80 -4.79
N ASN A 191 -8.45 -30.76 -3.58
CA ASN A 191 -8.99 -29.92 -2.50
C ASN A 191 -8.25 -28.59 -2.34
N MET A 192 -6.92 -28.59 -2.47
CA MET A 192 -6.08 -27.43 -2.13
C MET A 192 -6.25 -26.28 -3.13
N PHE A 193 -6.32 -26.58 -4.43
CA PHE A 193 -6.39 -25.55 -5.46
C PHE A 193 -7.80 -24.99 -5.69
N THR A 194 -8.87 -25.61 -5.20
CA THR A 194 -10.28 -25.21 -5.50
C THR A 194 -10.66 -23.83 -4.94
N HIS A 195 -10.00 -23.37 -3.90
CA HIS A 195 -10.29 -22.09 -3.27
C HIS A 195 -9.28 -21.01 -3.64
N ALA A 196 -8.17 -21.38 -4.27
CA ALA A 196 -7.11 -20.47 -4.66
C ALA A 196 -7.60 -19.49 -5.74
N ARG A 197 -7.68 -18.21 -5.39
CA ARG A 197 -8.02 -17.10 -6.28
C ARG A 197 -6.81 -16.24 -6.62
N LYS A 198 -5.79 -16.28 -5.77
CA LYS A 198 -4.55 -15.52 -5.90
C LYS A 198 -3.36 -16.46 -5.92
N LEU A 199 -2.48 -16.26 -6.90
CA LEU A 199 -1.20 -16.95 -7.00
C LEU A 199 -0.07 -15.93 -6.98
N ALA A 200 0.90 -16.13 -6.10
CA ALA A 200 2.18 -15.44 -6.15
C ALA A 200 3.29 -16.41 -6.50
N LEU A 201 3.98 -16.15 -7.60
CA LEU A 201 5.01 -17.00 -8.17
C LEU A 201 6.35 -16.31 -7.99
N TYR A 202 7.26 -16.93 -7.25
CA TYR A 202 8.63 -16.47 -7.04
C TYR A 202 9.60 -17.48 -7.67
N PRO A 203 9.65 -17.61 -9.01
CA PRO A 203 10.63 -18.49 -9.64
C PRO A 203 12.04 -17.93 -9.49
N GLU A 204 12.90 -18.74 -8.86
CA GLU A 204 14.33 -18.45 -8.64
C GLU A 204 15.23 -19.51 -9.30
N ASN A 205 14.67 -20.69 -9.59
CA ASN A 205 15.35 -21.85 -10.17
C ASN A 205 14.36 -22.66 -11.04
N ARG A 206 14.84 -23.75 -11.65
CA ARG A 206 14.03 -24.57 -12.56
C ARG A 206 12.89 -25.29 -11.82
N GLU A 207 13.12 -25.73 -10.59
CA GLU A 207 12.17 -26.44 -9.75
C GLU A 207 10.98 -25.54 -9.40
N THR A 208 11.24 -24.33 -8.89
CA THR A 208 10.23 -23.31 -8.58
C THR A 208 9.50 -22.82 -9.83
N LEU A 209 10.19 -22.72 -10.96
CA LEU A 209 9.56 -22.40 -12.25
C LEU A 209 8.57 -23.50 -12.71
N ASN A 210 8.94 -24.78 -12.58
CA ASN A 210 8.06 -25.89 -12.90
C ASN A 210 6.86 -25.99 -11.94
N LEU A 211 7.10 -25.75 -10.64
CA LEU A 211 6.04 -25.69 -9.62
C LEU A 211 5.08 -24.53 -9.89
N SER A 212 5.59 -23.41 -10.38
CA SER A 212 4.80 -22.24 -10.80
C SER A 212 3.84 -22.62 -11.93
N GLY A 213 4.34 -23.25 -13.00
CA GLY A 213 3.49 -23.72 -14.11
C GLY A 213 2.42 -24.71 -13.68
N TYR A 214 2.77 -25.65 -12.80
CA TYR A 214 1.80 -26.59 -12.23
C TYR A 214 0.70 -25.88 -11.43
N SER A 215 1.06 -24.89 -10.61
CA SER A 215 0.11 -24.15 -9.78
C SER A 215 -0.85 -23.32 -10.63
N VAL A 216 -0.35 -22.68 -11.69
CA VAL A 216 -1.19 -21.93 -12.64
C VAL A 216 -2.15 -22.86 -13.38
N GLU A 217 -1.68 -24.01 -13.88
CA GLU A 217 -2.53 -25.01 -14.55
C GLU A 217 -3.71 -25.42 -13.65
N LYS A 218 -3.46 -25.65 -12.37
CA LYS A 218 -4.48 -26.09 -11.40
C LYS A 218 -5.47 -25.00 -10.99
N CYS A 219 -5.10 -23.72 -11.10
CA CYS A 219 -5.95 -22.60 -10.67
C CYS A 219 -6.60 -21.82 -11.82
N LYS A 220 -6.30 -22.15 -13.08
CA LYS A 220 -6.65 -21.34 -14.26
C LYS A 220 -8.11 -20.88 -14.38
N ASP A 221 -9.07 -21.70 -13.92
CA ASP A 221 -10.50 -21.45 -14.13
C ASP A 221 -11.08 -20.40 -13.17
N GLN A 222 -10.38 -20.07 -12.10
CA GLN A 222 -10.84 -19.22 -11.00
C GLN A 222 -9.78 -18.21 -10.54
N LEU A 223 -8.66 -18.13 -11.26
CA LEU A 223 -7.56 -17.21 -10.95
C LEU A 223 -8.03 -15.76 -11.17
N GLU A 224 -8.04 -14.98 -10.10
CA GLU A 224 -8.45 -13.57 -10.08
C GLU A 224 -7.23 -12.62 -10.00
N GLU A 225 -6.16 -13.06 -9.33
CA GLU A 225 -4.91 -12.30 -9.20
C GLU A 225 -3.69 -13.19 -9.47
N LEU A 226 -2.81 -12.71 -10.35
CA LEU A 226 -1.53 -13.34 -10.68
C LEU A 226 -0.38 -12.38 -10.38
N ILE A 227 0.51 -12.81 -9.49
CA ILE A 227 1.77 -12.14 -9.18
C ILE A 227 2.92 -13.01 -9.71
N VAL A 228 3.77 -12.45 -10.56
CA VAL A 228 4.99 -13.11 -11.07
C VAL A 228 6.19 -12.26 -10.71
N HIS A 229 7.05 -12.76 -9.83
CA HIS A 229 8.29 -12.11 -9.42
C HIS A 229 9.46 -13.01 -9.75
N CYS A 230 10.15 -12.70 -10.85
CA CYS A 230 11.34 -13.42 -11.26
C CYS A 230 12.55 -12.96 -10.46
N HIS A 231 13.18 -13.89 -9.72
CA HIS A 231 14.38 -13.60 -8.94
C HIS A 231 15.50 -14.59 -9.27
N TRP A 232 16.08 -14.44 -10.46
CA TRP A 232 17.21 -15.24 -10.91
C TRP A 232 18.49 -14.57 -10.41
N HIS A 233 19.01 -15.02 -9.27
CA HIS A 233 20.27 -14.52 -8.72
C HIS A 233 21.48 -15.09 -9.49
N ASP A 234 22.47 -14.24 -9.78
CA ASP A 234 23.82 -14.59 -10.29
C ASP A 234 24.70 -15.33 -9.25
N LEU A 235 24.09 -16.04 -8.30
CA LEU A 235 24.80 -16.69 -7.20
C LEU A 235 25.41 -18.01 -7.65
N SER A 236 26.55 -17.94 -8.34
CA SER A 236 27.72 -18.84 -8.28
C SER A 236 27.53 -20.38 -8.26
N SER A 237 26.32 -20.87 -8.52
CA SER A 237 25.95 -22.27 -8.61
C SER A 237 25.66 -22.52 -10.09
N GLY A 238 26.38 -23.45 -10.70
CA GLY A 238 26.50 -23.65 -12.16
C GLY A 238 25.24 -24.06 -12.93
N GLY A 239 24.05 -23.58 -12.55
CA GLY A 239 22.76 -23.75 -13.22
C GLY A 239 22.13 -22.42 -13.66
N ASN A 240 22.93 -21.38 -13.90
CA ASN A 240 22.42 -20.06 -14.25
C ASN A 240 21.75 -20.11 -15.64
N ILE A 241 20.44 -19.88 -15.69
CA ILE A 241 19.68 -19.83 -16.94
C ILE A 241 19.97 -18.48 -17.59
N GLU A 242 20.54 -18.48 -18.80
CA GLU A 242 20.82 -17.23 -19.50
C GLU A 242 19.53 -16.44 -19.71
N SER A 243 19.60 -15.11 -19.52
CA SER A 243 18.47 -14.20 -19.73
C SER A 243 17.83 -14.35 -21.12
N ARG A 244 18.62 -14.73 -22.13
CA ARG A 244 18.13 -15.00 -23.49
C ARG A 244 17.28 -16.26 -23.59
N GLU A 245 17.60 -17.33 -22.85
CA GLU A 245 16.77 -18.54 -22.78
C GLU A 245 15.50 -18.28 -21.96
N LEU A 246 15.65 -17.52 -20.88
CA LEU A 246 14.55 -17.24 -19.95
C LEU A 246 13.40 -16.48 -20.61
N ASN A 247 13.71 -15.42 -21.34
CA ASN A 247 12.74 -14.48 -21.90
C ASN A 247 12.29 -14.85 -23.31
N ASP A 248 11.10 -14.39 -23.71
CA ASP A 248 10.61 -14.55 -25.08
C ASP A 248 11.56 -13.91 -26.09
N SER A 249 11.66 -14.53 -27.27
CA SER A 249 12.35 -13.98 -28.43
C SER A 249 11.35 -13.48 -29.47
N ALA A 250 11.82 -12.80 -30.51
CA ALA A 250 10.96 -12.34 -31.59
C ALA A 250 10.22 -13.46 -32.35
N THR A 251 10.71 -14.70 -32.27
CA THR A 251 10.17 -15.84 -33.03
C THR A 251 9.50 -16.90 -32.17
N GLU A 252 9.86 -17.00 -30.90
CA GLU A 252 9.36 -18.05 -30.04
C GLU A 252 9.26 -17.65 -28.56
N PRO A 253 8.29 -18.22 -27.81
CA PRO A 253 8.19 -18.01 -26.37
C PRO A 253 9.40 -18.55 -25.62
N GLY A 254 9.83 -17.83 -24.60
CA GLY A 254 10.99 -18.17 -23.78
C GLY A 254 10.64 -19.20 -22.72
N LEU A 255 11.65 -19.57 -21.93
CA LEU A 255 11.50 -20.57 -20.87
C LEU A 255 10.44 -20.18 -19.84
N LEU A 256 10.39 -18.91 -19.44
CA LEU A 256 9.43 -18.41 -18.46
C LEU A 256 8.00 -18.64 -18.95
N SER A 257 7.67 -18.13 -20.14
CA SER A 257 6.34 -18.23 -20.73
C SER A 257 5.96 -19.69 -21.00
N ARG A 258 6.88 -20.49 -21.57
CA ARG A 258 6.67 -21.92 -21.85
C ARG A 258 6.47 -22.77 -20.59
N SER A 259 7.10 -22.42 -19.48
CA SER A 259 6.99 -23.20 -18.25
C SER A 259 5.76 -22.81 -17.45
N ILE A 260 5.55 -21.51 -17.22
CA ILE A 260 4.42 -21.03 -16.40
C ILE A 260 3.08 -21.26 -17.13
N PHE A 261 3.03 -20.95 -18.43
CA PHE A 261 1.80 -21.04 -19.23
C PHE A 261 1.82 -22.24 -20.19
N GLY A 262 2.69 -23.24 -19.97
CA GLY A 262 2.86 -24.37 -20.88
C GLY A 262 1.59 -25.16 -21.17
N HIS A 263 0.67 -25.24 -20.20
CA HIS A 263 -0.65 -25.88 -20.34
C HIS A 263 -1.60 -25.17 -21.33
N MET A 264 -1.21 -23.99 -21.83
CA MET A 264 -1.93 -23.19 -22.82
C MET A 264 -1.28 -23.25 -24.21
N LEU A 265 -0.21 -24.02 -24.40
CA LEU A 265 0.42 -24.18 -25.72
C LEU A 265 -0.44 -25.03 -26.67
N PRO A 266 -0.51 -24.70 -27.98
CA PRO A 266 0.02 -23.48 -28.61
C PRO A 266 -0.80 -22.23 -28.26
N PHE A 267 -0.14 -21.10 -27.99
CA PHE A 267 -0.80 -19.88 -27.49
C PHE A 267 -1.79 -19.27 -28.48
N GLU A 268 -1.64 -19.53 -29.77
CA GLU A 268 -2.55 -19.07 -30.83
C GLU A 268 -3.97 -19.64 -30.68
N GLN A 269 -4.10 -20.79 -30.00
CA GLN A 269 -5.36 -21.51 -29.82
C GLN A 269 -5.79 -21.54 -28.35
N CYS A 270 -5.10 -20.82 -27.48
CA CYS A 270 -5.38 -20.84 -26.06
C CYS A 270 -6.66 -20.10 -25.70
N THR A 271 -7.19 -20.40 -24.52
CA THR A 271 -8.30 -19.64 -23.93
C THR A 271 -7.73 -18.74 -22.85
N PRO A 272 -7.97 -17.41 -22.90
CA PRO A 272 -7.51 -16.51 -21.86
C PRO A 272 -8.07 -16.85 -20.48
N PHE A 273 -7.38 -16.42 -19.43
CA PHE A 273 -7.92 -16.51 -18.08
C PHE A 273 -9.27 -15.78 -17.98
N LYS A 274 -10.30 -16.50 -17.53
CA LYS A 274 -11.69 -16.01 -17.53
C LYS A 274 -11.98 -14.98 -16.43
N SER A 275 -11.26 -15.07 -15.31
CA SER A 275 -11.56 -14.31 -14.09
C SER A 275 -10.44 -13.37 -13.66
N LEU A 276 -9.33 -13.31 -14.40
CA LEU A 276 -8.15 -12.54 -14.02
C LEU A 276 -8.44 -11.04 -14.10
N ARG A 277 -8.35 -10.36 -12.94
CA ARG A 277 -8.59 -8.92 -12.78
C ARG A 277 -7.35 -8.17 -12.30
N SER A 278 -6.38 -8.85 -11.71
CA SER A 278 -5.15 -8.25 -11.19
C SER A 278 -3.91 -8.96 -11.72
N LEU A 279 -2.99 -8.19 -12.30
CA LEU A 279 -1.71 -8.66 -12.79
C LEU A 279 -0.59 -7.84 -12.18
N ARG A 280 0.34 -8.52 -11.51
CA ARG A 280 1.54 -7.92 -10.92
C ARG A 280 2.79 -8.61 -11.45
N LEU A 281 3.66 -7.86 -12.08
CA LEU A 281 4.88 -8.37 -12.68
C LEU A 281 6.08 -7.68 -12.06
N HIS A 282 7.06 -8.47 -11.65
CA HIS A 282 8.29 -7.98 -11.06
C HIS A 282 9.48 -8.65 -11.74
N LYS A 283 10.38 -7.86 -12.33
CA LYS A 283 11.59 -8.31 -13.04
C LYS A 283 11.31 -9.31 -14.17
N VAL A 284 10.19 -9.14 -14.89
CA VAL A 284 9.83 -9.96 -16.05
C VAL A 284 10.29 -9.27 -17.34
N GLY A 285 10.94 -10.00 -18.26
CA GLY A 285 11.28 -9.46 -19.58
C GLY A 285 10.08 -9.40 -20.52
N LEU A 286 9.60 -8.18 -20.82
CA LEU A 286 8.36 -7.93 -21.57
C LEU A 286 8.56 -7.63 -23.06
N ARG A 287 9.79 -7.33 -23.48
CA ARG A 287 10.13 -6.83 -24.83
C ARG A 287 9.51 -7.62 -25.99
N HIS A 288 9.49 -8.95 -25.90
CA HIS A 288 8.98 -9.83 -26.96
C HIS A 288 7.77 -10.66 -26.54
N CYS A 289 7.39 -10.64 -25.26
CA CYS A 289 6.29 -11.46 -24.77
C CYS A 289 4.94 -10.75 -24.79
N ALA A 290 4.91 -9.43 -25.04
CA ALA A 290 3.68 -8.64 -24.98
C ALA A 290 2.56 -9.19 -25.88
N ASP A 291 2.87 -9.58 -27.13
CA ASP A 291 1.89 -10.20 -28.02
C ASP A 291 1.41 -11.56 -27.49
N THR A 292 2.35 -12.40 -27.07
CA THR A 292 2.06 -13.72 -26.48
C THR A 292 1.16 -13.61 -25.25
N TRP A 293 1.45 -12.66 -24.36
CA TRP A 293 0.70 -12.45 -23.12
C TRP A 293 -0.70 -11.92 -23.38
N CYS A 294 -0.87 -11.06 -24.39
CA CYS A 294 -2.18 -10.63 -24.87
C CYS A 294 -3.05 -11.78 -25.42
N LYS A 295 -2.48 -12.96 -25.73
CA LYS A 295 -3.25 -14.14 -26.15
C LYS A 295 -3.92 -14.86 -24.98
N PHE A 296 -3.28 -14.95 -23.83
CA PHE A 296 -3.82 -15.66 -22.66
C PHE A 296 -4.27 -14.74 -21.51
N ILE A 297 -4.01 -13.44 -21.59
CA ILE A 297 -4.52 -12.42 -20.65
C ILE A 297 -5.48 -11.50 -21.40
N LYS A 298 -6.73 -11.42 -20.91
CA LYS A 298 -7.73 -10.49 -21.44
C LYS A 298 -7.62 -9.13 -20.75
N PHE A 299 -6.71 -8.29 -21.22
CA PHE A 299 -6.43 -6.97 -20.63
C PHE A 299 -7.62 -6.01 -20.57
N HIS A 300 -8.64 -6.18 -21.42
CA HIS A 300 -9.89 -5.40 -21.34
C HIS A 300 -10.59 -5.49 -19.99
N ASP A 301 -10.52 -6.66 -19.34
CA ASP A 301 -11.22 -6.95 -18.08
C ASP A 301 -10.35 -6.65 -16.85
N LEU A 302 -9.08 -6.30 -17.06
CA LEU A 302 -8.12 -6.06 -15.99
C LEU A 302 -8.46 -4.77 -15.23
N GLU A 303 -8.47 -4.86 -13.90
CA GLU A 303 -8.73 -3.75 -12.98
C GLU A 303 -7.44 -3.23 -12.34
N TYR A 304 -6.44 -4.09 -12.16
CA TYR A 304 -5.17 -3.75 -11.52
C TYR A 304 -4.00 -4.21 -12.39
N LEU A 305 -3.15 -3.26 -12.78
CA LEU A 305 -1.90 -3.53 -13.50
C LEU A 305 -0.73 -2.95 -12.71
N ARG A 306 0.20 -3.82 -12.32
CA ARG A 306 1.39 -3.44 -11.56
C ARG A 306 2.63 -3.97 -12.26
N LEU A 307 3.52 -3.09 -12.66
CA LEU A 307 4.77 -3.45 -13.35
C LEU A 307 5.94 -2.87 -12.56
N TYR A 308 6.87 -3.75 -12.19
CA TYR A 308 8.03 -3.41 -11.37
C TYR A 308 9.29 -3.96 -12.03
N HIS A 309 10.21 -3.09 -12.44
CA HIS A 309 11.49 -3.48 -13.06
C HIS A 309 11.38 -4.43 -14.27
N CYS A 310 10.28 -4.36 -15.01
CA CYS A 310 10.10 -5.21 -16.17
C CYS A 310 10.79 -4.60 -17.39
N THR A 311 11.88 -5.20 -17.88
CA THR A 311 12.59 -4.71 -19.07
C THR A 311 11.70 -4.82 -20.30
N GLY A 312 11.61 -3.77 -21.13
CA GLY A 312 10.68 -3.74 -22.26
C GLY A 312 9.24 -3.46 -21.85
N ALA A 313 8.99 -2.80 -20.72
CA ALA A 313 7.63 -2.44 -20.31
C ALA A 313 6.96 -1.46 -21.28
N ASP A 314 7.75 -0.60 -21.95
CA ASP A 314 7.36 0.23 -23.08
C ASP A 314 6.64 -0.57 -24.17
N THR A 315 7.15 -1.76 -24.52
CA THR A 315 6.53 -2.59 -25.56
C THR A 315 5.18 -3.14 -25.12
N LEU A 316 5.02 -3.50 -23.84
CA LEU A 316 3.73 -3.92 -23.30
C LEU A 316 2.75 -2.74 -23.30
N LEU A 317 3.13 -1.58 -22.78
CA LEU A 317 2.28 -0.37 -22.79
C LEU A 317 1.88 0.04 -24.21
N GLY A 318 2.79 -0.07 -25.18
CA GLY A 318 2.50 0.15 -26.60
C GLY A 318 1.49 -0.85 -27.17
N GLN A 319 1.55 -2.13 -26.79
CA GLN A 319 0.54 -3.13 -27.18
C GLN A 319 -0.81 -2.87 -26.52
N LEU A 320 -0.81 -2.52 -25.23
CA LEU A 320 -2.02 -2.17 -24.48
C LEU A 320 -2.64 -0.86 -24.97
N SER A 321 -1.89 0.01 -25.64
CA SER A 321 -2.42 1.21 -26.28
C SER A 321 -3.24 0.92 -27.55
N LYS A 322 -3.19 -0.31 -28.09
CA LYS A 322 -4.01 -0.72 -29.24
C LYS A 322 -5.45 -1.01 -28.82
N SER A 323 -6.41 -0.63 -29.66
CA SER A 323 -7.85 -0.80 -29.37
C SER A 323 -8.27 -2.25 -29.09
N SER A 324 -7.55 -3.24 -29.61
CA SER A 324 -7.78 -4.68 -29.38
C SER A 324 -7.38 -5.17 -27.99
N HIS A 325 -6.55 -4.41 -27.26
CA HIS A 325 -6.05 -4.80 -25.94
C HIS A 325 -6.23 -3.73 -24.86
N LEU A 326 -6.68 -2.52 -25.23
CA LEU A 326 -6.85 -1.38 -24.35
C LEU A 326 -7.70 -1.72 -23.11
N PRO A 327 -7.13 -1.65 -21.89
CA PRO A 327 -7.88 -1.88 -20.67
C PRO A 327 -9.08 -0.93 -20.55
N LYS A 328 -10.26 -1.47 -20.28
CA LYS A 328 -11.51 -0.68 -20.16
C LYS A 328 -11.97 -0.47 -18.73
N ASN A 329 -11.51 -1.33 -17.83
CA ASN A 329 -11.91 -1.35 -16.42
C ASN A 329 -10.73 -1.07 -15.47
N LEU A 330 -9.62 -0.57 -16.00
CA LEU A 330 -8.40 -0.33 -15.22
C LEU A 330 -8.67 0.75 -14.17
N LYS A 331 -8.50 0.38 -12.90
CA LYS A 331 -8.67 1.27 -11.74
C LYS A 331 -7.33 1.60 -11.09
N VAL A 332 -6.39 0.67 -11.13
CA VAL A 332 -5.08 0.82 -10.48
C VAL A 332 -3.97 0.58 -11.49
N LEU A 333 -3.08 1.56 -11.60
CA LEU A 333 -1.84 1.44 -12.34
C LEU A 333 -0.68 1.74 -11.42
N GLU A 334 0.21 0.77 -11.23
CA GLU A 334 1.49 0.97 -10.56
C GLU A 334 2.63 0.66 -11.52
N PHE A 335 3.54 1.63 -11.70
CA PHE A 335 4.63 1.55 -12.64
C PHE A 335 5.93 1.97 -11.97
N GLN A 336 6.77 0.99 -11.59
CA GLN A 336 8.11 1.23 -11.06
C GLN A 336 9.14 0.72 -12.07
N HIS A 337 9.94 1.61 -12.64
CA HIS A 337 10.85 1.24 -13.72
C HIS A 337 12.07 2.15 -13.79
N ARG A 338 13.21 1.58 -14.21
CA ARG A 338 14.37 2.36 -14.62
C ARG A 338 14.36 2.46 -16.14
N ASP A 339 14.14 3.67 -16.64
CA ASP A 339 13.99 3.94 -18.06
C ASP A 339 15.33 3.85 -18.81
N ASN A 340 15.26 3.78 -20.14
CA ASN A 340 16.43 3.84 -21.00
C ASN A 340 16.82 5.29 -21.33
N SER A 341 17.96 5.47 -22.00
CA SER A 341 18.50 6.78 -22.36
C SER A 341 17.58 7.62 -23.26
N ASP A 342 16.65 6.96 -23.95
CA ASP A 342 15.72 7.56 -24.90
C ASP A 342 14.34 7.83 -24.28
N ASN A 343 14.16 7.46 -23.00
CA ASN A 343 12.93 7.65 -22.24
C ASN A 343 11.70 6.97 -22.86
N GLU A 344 11.89 5.82 -23.51
CA GLU A 344 10.83 5.10 -24.20
C GLU A 344 9.71 4.65 -23.24
N ALA A 345 10.05 4.27 -22.01
CA ALA A 345 9.04 3.83 -21.04
C ALA A 345 8.18 5.01 -20.57
N LEU A 346 8.78 6.16 -20.29
CA LEU A 346 8.05 7.39 -19.95
C LEU A 346 7.12 7.83 -21.11
N LEU A 347 7.63 7.84 -22.35
CA LEU A 347 6.84 8.20 -23.52
C LEU A 347 5.66 7.24 -23.75
N ALA A 348 5.89 5.93 -23.60
CA ALA A 348 4.84 4.92 -23.71
C ALA A 348 3.80 5.07 -22.59
N LEU A 349 4.23 5.39 -21.36
CA LEU A 349 3.34 5.64 -20.23
C LEU A 349 2.45 6.87 -20.47
N ASP A 350 3.01 7.99 -20.90
CA ASP A 350 2.25 9.21 -21.18
C ASP A 350 1.19 8.98 -22.27
N GLY A 351 1.58 8.28 -23.34
CA GLY A 351 0.66 7.87 -24.40
C GLY A 351 -0.46 6.97 -23.88
N PHE A 352 -0.12 6.00 -23.04
CA PHE A 352 -1.07 5.07 -22.45
C PHE A 352 -2.07 5.77 -21.51
N LEU A 353 -1.60 6.65 -20.63
CA LEU A 353 -2.45 7.45 -19.73
C LEU A 353 -3.43 8.34 -20.52
N CYS A 354 -3.02 8.83 -21.68
CA CYS A 354 -3.90 9.57 -22.59
C CYS A 354 -4.95 8.70 -23.30
N LEU A 355 -4.93 7.37 -23.15
CA LEU A 355 -5.89 6.46 -23.78
C LEU A 355 -6.85 5.83 -22.76
N VAL A 356 -6.33 5.39 -21.62
CA VAL A 356 -7.17 4.83 -20.55
C VAL A 356 -7.95 5.93 -19.82
N SER A 357 -8.96 5.55 -19.03
CA SER A 357 -9.74 6.47 -18.20
C SER A 357 -10.24 5.74 -16.96
N GLY A 358 -10.64 6.48 -15.92
CA GLY A 358 -11.22 5.90 -14.72
C GLY A 358 -10.23 5.35 -13.68
N LEU A 359 -8.93 5.64 -13.81
CA LEU A 359 -7.94 5.34 -12.78
C LEU A 359 -8.32 6.02 -11.45
N ARG A 360 -8.25 5.23 -10.38
CA ARG A 360 -8.41 5.64 -8.99
C ARG A 360 -7.07 5.76 -8.30
N ASP A 361 -6.18 4.82 -8.56
CA ASP A 361 -4.84 4.79 -7.95
C ASP A 361 -3.81 4.83 -9.07
N LEU A 362 -3.00 5.89 -9.07
CA LEU A 362 -1.88 6.06 -10.00
C LEU A 362 -0.58 6.17 -9.21
N VAL A 363 0.28 5.18 -9.39
CA VAL A 363 1.59 5.10 -8.76
C VAL A 363 2.65 5.01 -9.85
N ILE A 364 3.57 5.98 -9.88
CA ILE A 364 4.66 6.06 -10.84
C ILE A 364 5.95 6.30 -10.07
N ASP A 365 6.93 5.42 -10.23
CA ASP A 365 8.30 5.59 -9.73
C ASP A 365 9.27 5.31 -10.87
N LEU A 366 9.87 6.36 -11.42
CA LEU A 366 10.74 6.27 -12.58
C LEU A 366 12.15 6.76 -12.30
N GLU A 367 13.13 5.94 -12.62
CA GLU A 367 14.55 6.31 -12.60
C GLU A 367 15.08 6.53 -14.02
N ASN A 368 16.17 7.30 -14.13
CA ASN A 368 16.81 7.64 -15.41
C ASN A 368 15.86 8.39 -16.37
N VAL A 369 15.07 9.31 -15.82
CA VAL A 369 14.16 10.16 -16.60
C VAL A 369 14.61 11.62 -16.63
N LYS A 370 14.28 12.30 -17.74
CA LYS A 370 14.65 13.71 -17.98
C LYS A 370 13.54 14.71 -17.61
N SER A 371 12.32 14.22 -17.40
CA SER A 371 11.15 15.05 -17.08
C SER A 371 10.13 14.25 -16.25
N MET A 372 9.24 14.97 -15.59
CA MET A 372 8.05 14.39 -14.97
C MET A 372 7.07 13.83 -16.04
N PRO A 373 6.19 12.89 -15.68
CA PRO A 373 5.08 12.48 -16.54
C PRO A 373 4.18 13.67 -16.86
N ALA A 374 3.64 13.68 -18.08
CA ALA A 374 2.84 14.79 -18.56
C ALA A 374 1.58 14.99 -17.69
N ALA A 375 1.40 16.21 -17.17
CA ALA A 375 0.25 16.53 -16.31
C ALA A 375 -1.10 16.27 -16.99
N ALA A 376 -1.16 16.39 -18.32
CA ALA A 376 -2.37 16.10 -19.10
C ALA A 376 -2.87 14.65 -18.93
N GLY A 377 -1.95 13.68 -18.84
CA GLY A 377 -2.28 12.28 -18.59
C GLY A 377 -2.92 12.11 -17.22
N VAL A 378 -2.34 12.70 -16.17
CA VAL A 378 -2.87 12.67 -14.80
C VAL A 378 -4.23 13.38 -14.71
N VAL A 379 -4.34 14.58 -15.27
CA VAL A 379 -5.56 15.43 -15.24
C VAL A 379 -6.78 14.71 -15.84
N ARG A 380 -6.58 13.88 -16.86
CA ARG A 380 -7.64 13.07 -17.48
C ARG A 380 -8.36 12.17 -16.46
N HIS A 381 -7.67 11.75 -15.41
CA HIS A 381 -8.19 10.89 -14.36
C HIS A 381 -8.70 11.65 -13.13
N GLY A 382 -8.61 12.98 -13.10
CA GLY A 382 -8.89 13.77 -11.89
C GLY A 382 -10.31 13.60 -11.29
N LYS A 383 -11.29 13.16 -12.08
CA LYS A 383 -12.66 12.87 -11.59
C LYS A 383 -12.80 11.54 -10.84
N THR A 384 -11.81 10.66 -10.93
CA THR A 384 -11.84 9.32 -10.32
C THR A 384 -10.64 9.05 -9.44
N LEU A 385 -9.59 9.87 -9.55
CA LEU A 385 -8.32 9.69 -8.86
C LEU A 385 -8.48 9.94 -7.35
N GLU A 386 -8.26 8.89 -6.56
CA GLU A 386 -8.30 8.86 -5.10
C GLU A 386 -6.88 8.82 -4.50
N LEU A 387 -5.92 8.24 -5.23
CA LEU A 387 -4.51 8.18 -4.86
C LEU A 387 -3.60 8.57 -6.03
N LEU A 388 -2.69 9.52 -5.78
CA LEU A 388 -1.63 9.92 -6.71
C LEU A 388 -0.28 9.84 -6.01
N ASN A 389 0.61 9.01 -6.52
CA ASN A 389 1.96 8.82 -6.00
C ASN A 389 2.94 8.86 -7.18
N VAL A 390 3.68 9.95 -7.35
CA VAL A 390 4.55 10.14 -8.52
C VAL A 390 5.93 10.63 -8.11
N HIS A 391 6.92 9.81 -8.45
CA HIS A 391 8.33 10.05 -8.19
C HIS A 391 9.12 9.78 -9.46
N CYS A 392 9.99 10.71 -9.81
CA CYS A 392 10.86 10.60 -10.98
C CYS A 392 12.24 11.11 -10.60
N ALA A 393 13.29 10.44 -11.05
CA ALA A 393 14.66 10.86 -10.80
C ALA A 393 15.53 10.73 -12.05
N GLN A 394 16.44 11.67 -12.19
CA GLN A 394 17.45 11.64 -13.23
C GLN A 394 18.66 10.85 -12.76
N ASP A 395 19.21 9.99 -13.62
CA ASP A 395 20.43 9.23 -13.31
C ASP A 395 21.64 10.16 -13.49
N SER A 396 22.35 10.43 -12.40
CA SER A 396 23.61 11.16 -12.42
C SER A 396 24.74 10.19 -12.78
N HIS A 397 24.80 9.76 -14.05
CA HIS A 397 25.98 9.09 -14.56
C HIS A 397 27.18 10.05 -14.55
N GLY A 398 27.96 9.98 -13.48
CA GLY A 398 29.15 10.77 -13.24
C GLY A 398 30.22 10.56 -14.31
N THR A 399 30.58 11.65 -14.98
CA THR A 399 31.98 11.95 -15.35
C THR A 399 32.53 13.12 -14.54
N SER A 400 31.78 13.61 -13.56
CA SER A 400 32.23 14.69 -12.69
C SER A 400 32.93 14.13 -11.45
N LEU A 401 34.21 14.47 -11.30
CA LEU A 401 35.00 14.27 -10.07
C LEU A 401 34.51 15.16 -8.89
N SER A 402 33.37 15.84 -9.01
CA SER A 402 32.72 16.53 -7.90
C SER A 402 31.82 15.56 -7.12
N SER A 403 32.17 15.34 -5.86
CA SER A 403 31.50 14.47 -4.88
C SER A 403 30.03 14.83 -4.53
N ASP A 404 29.37 15.72 -5.28
CA ASP A 404 28.09 16.35 -4.93
C ASP A 404 26.98 16.15 -5.99
N CYS A 405 27.11 15.21 -6.92
CA CYS A 405 26.06 14.95 -7.94
C CYS A 405 25.07 13.86 -7.48
N ASP A 406 24.26 14.23 -6.49
CA ASP A 406 23.11 13.45 -6.01
C ASP A 406 22.06 13.28 -7.13
N SER A 407 21.34 12.16 -7.15
CA SER A 407 20.22 11.94 -8.08
C SER A 407 19.05 12.82 -7.64
N GLU A 408 18.92 14.00 -8.25
CA GLU A 408 17.86 14.93 -7.88
C GLU A 408 16.49 14.38 -8.32
N GLU A 409 15.55 14.35 -7.37
CA GLU A 409 14.15 14.08 -7.66
C GLU A 409 13.57 15.20 -8.52
N LEU A 410 12.92 14.85 -9.62
CA LEU A 410 12.24 15.79 -10.48
C LEU A 410 10.96 16.29 -9.81
N VAL A 411 10.67 17.58 -10.03
CA VAL A 411 9.48 18.27 -9.50
C VAL A 411 8.66 18.78 -10.68
N TRP A 412 7.32 18.70 -10.61
CA TRP A 412 6.47 19.38 -11.58
C TRP A 412 6.65 20.90 -11.48
N ASP A 413 6.46 21.61 -12.58
CA ASP A 413 6.33 23.06 -12.49
C ASP A 413 5.02 23.45 -11.78
N THR A 414 4.95 24.70 -11.34
CA THR A 414 3.80 25.23 -10.59
C THR A 414 2.50 25.24 -11.39
N GLU A 415 2.58 25.36 -12.72
CA GLU A 415 1.40 25.42 -13.59
C GLU A 415 0.76 24.04 -13.70
N ASP A 416 1.58 23.04 -13.98
CA ASP A 416 1.19 21.65 -14.15
C ASP A 416 0.72 21.03 -12.84
N PHE A 417 1.43 21.25 -11.73
CA PHE A 417 0.95 20.84 -10.41
C PHE A 417 -0.40 21.50 -10.04
N GLY A 418 -0.54 22.79 -10.37
CA GLY A 418 -1.80 23.52 -10.21
C GLY A 418 -2.95 22.93 -11.02
N LYS A 419 -2.71 22.51 -12.28
CA LYS A 419 -3.71 21.83 -13.12
C LYS A 419 -4.14 20.49 -12.50
N ILE A 420 -3.18 19.69 -12.04
CA ILE A 420 -3.45 18.40 -11.38
C ILE A 420 -4.33 18.61 -10.15
N CYS A 421 -3.97 19.56 -9.27
CA CYS A 421 -4.73 19.83 -8.05
C CYS A 421 -6.15 20.34 -8.32
N LYS A 422 -6.34 21.16 -9.36
CA LYS A 422 -7.67 21.68 -9.74
C LYS A 422 -8.58 20.61 -10.34
N ALA A 423 -7.99 19.65 -11.08
CA ALA A 423 -8.73 18.57 -11.72
C ALA A 423 -9.10 17.44 -10.74
N SER A 424 -8.22 17.13 -9.78
CA SER A 424 -8.28 15.93 -8.93
C SER A 424 -9.06 16.15 -7.63
N LYS A 425 -10.35 16.43 -7.72
CA LYS A 425 -11.16 16.85 -6.56
C LYS A 425 -11.43 15.74 -5.53
N ASP A 426 -11.40 14.49 -5.97
CA ASP A 426 -11.65 13.31 -5.13
C ASP A 426 -10.35 12.71 -4.55
N LEU A 427 -9.21 13.36 -4.79
CA LEU A 427 -7.90 12.90 -4.33
C LEU A 427 -7.85 12.88 -2.79
N GLU A 428 -7.65 11.69 -2.23
CA GLU A 428 -7.52 11.45 -0.79
C GLU A 428 -6.04 11.36 -0.37
N GLN A 429 -5.15 10.95 -1.27
CA GLN A 429 -3.74 10.77 -0.97
C GLN A 429 -2.86 11.30 -2.10
N LEU A 430 -1.88 12.13 -1.74
CA LEU A 430 -0.91 12.69 -2.66
C LEU A 430 0.51 12.45 -2.13
N SER A 431 1.35 11.84 -2.96
CA SER A 431 2.80 11.77 -2.77
C SER A 431 3.51 12.28 -4.00
N CYS A 432 4.38 13.28 -3.82
CA CYS A 432 5.28 13.75 -4.86
C CYS A 432 6.42 14.58 -4.26
N ALA A 433 7.43 14.80 -5.09
CA ALA A 433 8.46 15.80 -4.84
C ALA A 433 7.86 17.21 -4.70
N TRP A 434 8.43 18.02 -3.82
CA TRP A 434 8.14 19.45 -3.75
C TRP A 434 9.38 20.28 -4.07
N PRO A 435 9.20 21.54 -4.54
CA PRO A 435 10.30 22.45 -4.82
C PRO A 435 11.18 22.67 -3.58
N HIS A 436 12.45 23.01 -3.79
CA HIS A 436 13.36 23.28 -2.68
C HIS A 436 12.89 24.49 -1.83
N THR A 437 12.94 24.33 -0.50
CA THR A 437 12.65 25.40 0.46
C THR A 437 13.62 25.38 1.64
N SER A 438 13.78 26.53 2.30
CA SER A 438 14.65 26.70 3.47
C SER A 438 13.84 26.79 4.76
N LEU A 439 14.19 26.01 5.77
CA LEU A 439 13.56 26.00 7.10
C LEU A 439 13.92 27.23 7.95
N ILE A 440 15.02 27.89 7.64
CA ILE A 440 15.52 29.06 8.39
C ILE A 440 15.15 30.39 7.73
N ARG A 441 14.41 30.35 6.61
CA ARG A 441 13.91 31.52 5.87
C ARG A 441 12.42 31.36 5.60
N SER A 442 11.79 32.42 5.11
CA SER A 442 10.46 32.31 4.54
C SER A 442 10.46 31.32 3.37
N PRO A 443 9.43 30.47 3.21
CA PRO A 443 9.35 29.55 2.09
C PRO A 443 9.41 30.25 0.73
N SER A 444 9.97 29.56 -0.28
CA SER A 444 10.07 30.04 -1.66
C SER A 444 8.67 30.27 -2.28
N GLU A 445 8.60 31.10 -3.32
CA GLU A 445 7.33 31.35 -4.03
C GLU A 445 6.78 30.07 -4.69
N GLU A 446 7.65 29.23 -5.22
CA GLU A 446 7.27 27.92 -5.78
C GLU A 446 6.67 26.99 -4.70
N TRP A 447 7.27 26.93 -3.51
CA TRP A 447 6.73 26.18 -2.38
C TRP A 447 5.35 26.71 -1.97
N LYS A 448 5.20 28.03 -1.84
CA LYS A 448 3.90 28.66 -1.53
C LYS A 448 2.85 28.39 -2.62
N ALA A 449 3.26 28.31 -3.88
CA ALA A 449 2.37 27.98 -5.00
C ALA A 449 1.88 26.52 -4.92
N PHE A 450 2.76 25.58 -4.52
CA PHE A 450 2.39 24.18 -4.22
C PHE A 450 1.42 24.11 -3.05
N GLU A 451 1.76 24.75 -1.92
CA GLU A 451 0.90 24.87 -0.74
C GLU A 451 -0.50 25.39 -1.11
N SER A 452 -0.56 26.46 -1.90
CA SER A 452 -1.82 27.07 -2.35
C SER A 452 -2.59 26.16 -3.29
N SER A 453 -1.90 25.43 -4.17
CA SER A 453 -2.51 24.48 -5.10
C SER A 453 -3.17 23.31 -4.38
N CYS A 454 -2.52 22.76 -3.35
CA CYS A 454 -3.10 21.76 -2.46
C CYS A 454 -4.37 22.24 -1.76
N GLY A 455 -4.57 23.56 -1.61
CA GLY A 455 -5.82 24.13 -1.11
C GLY A 455 -7.07 23.78 -1.92
N HIS A 456 -6.92 23.34 -3.18
CA HIS A 456 -8.03 22.85 -4.03
C HIS A 456 -8.43 21.41 -3.69
N LEU A 457 -7.57 20.64 -3.02
CA LEU A 457 -7.77 19.23 -2.71
C LEU A 457 -8.52 19.06 -1.37
N LYS A 458 -9.83 19.34 -1.37
CA LYS A 458 -10.63 19.31 -0.12
C LYS A 458 -10.77 17.92 0.50
N ASN A 459 -10.70 16.87 -0.32
CA ASN A 459 -10.81 15.49 0.14
C ASN A 459 -9.48 14.87 0.59
N MET A 460 -8.35 15.55 0.37
CA MET A 460 -7.03 15.02 0.70
C MET A 460 -6.91 14.77 2.20
N VAL A 461 -6.59 13.54 2.57
CA VAL A 461 -6.35 13.04 3.92
C VAL A 461 -4.86 12.97 4.22
N THR A 462 -4.06 12.55 3.25
CA THR A 462 -2.61 12.36 3.39
C THR A 462 -1.85 13.14 2.33
N LEU A 463 -0.89 13.95 2.78
CA LEU A 463 0.11 14.59 1.93
C LEU A 463 1.49 14.04 2.30
N HIS A 464 2.19 13.50 1.32
CA HIS A 464 3.55 12.99 1.48
C HIS A 464 4.49 13.77 0.57
N ILE A 465 5.43 14.47 1.19
CA ILE A 465 6.43 15.30 0.52
C ILE A 465 7.76 14.55 0.61
N THR A 466 8.24 14.03 -0.50
CA THR A 466 9.44 13.17 -0.49
C THR A 466 10.75 13.94 -0.40
N THR A 467 10.74 15.22 -0.77
CA THR A 467 11.91 16.09 -0.66
C THR A 467 12.05 16.66 0.76
N TRP A 468 13.28 16.75 1.25
CA TRP A 468 13.58 17.36 2.54
C TRP A 468 13.76 18.88 2.40
N PRO A 469 12.98 19.69 3.16
CA PRO A 469 13.30 21.10 3.35
C PRO A 469 14.73 21.26 3.89
N SER A 470 15.54 22.14 3.29
CA SER A 470 16.93 22.32 3.70
C SER A 470 17.09 23.48 4.67
N ASN A 471 18.32 23.71 5.14
CA ASN A 471 18.71 24.91 5.87
C ASN A 471 19.62 25.83 5.04
N LYS A 472 19.71 25.62 3.72
CA LYS A 472 20.51 26.49 2.84
C LYS A 472 20.03 27.94 2.92
N PRO A 473 20.95 28.92 2.85
CA PRO A 473 22.37 28.79 2.52
C PRO A 473 23.29 28.56 3.74
N SER A 474 22.77 28.20 4.92
CA SER A 474 23.65 27.79 6.02
C SER A 474 24.50 26.60 5.57
N THR A 475 25.81 26.65 5.86
CA THR A 475 26.73 25.53 5.61
C THR A 475 26.77 24.54 6.77
N GLN A 476 26.28 24.91 7.95
CA GLN A 476 26.20 24.03 9.12
C GLN A 476 24.85 23.33 9.16
N LEU A 477 24.83 22.00 9.27
CA LEU A 477 23.63 21.20 9.50
C LEU A 477 22.98 21.54 10.86
N LEU A 478 21.67 21.38 10.96
CA LEU A 478 20.93 21.63 12.19
C LEU A 478 20.97 20.39 13.11
N PRO A 479 20.97 20.56 14.44
CA PRO A 479 20.67 19.45 15.36
C PRO A 479 19.29 18.86 15.06
N ARG A 480 19.14 17.54 15.21
CA ARG A 480 17.91 16.84 14.79
C ARG A 480 16.65 17.40 15.42
N MET A 481 16.68 17.66 16.73
CA MET A 481 15.53 18.22 17.46
C MET A 481 15.12 19.60 16.95
N VAL A 482 16.09 20.45 16.57
CA VAL A 482 15.81 21.78 16.02
C VAL A 482 15.21 21.66 14.62
N TYR A 483 15.76 20.78 13.79
CA TYR A 483 15.26 20.49 12.46
C TYR A 483 13.81 19.99 12.49
N GLU A 484 13.51 18.98 13.33
CA GLU A 484 12.17 18.41 13.47
C GLU A 484 11.15 19.45 13.95
N ASN A 485 11.54 20.35 14.87
CA ASN A 485 10.68 21.46 15.31
C ASN A 485 10.40 22.49 14.21
N LEU A 486 11.39 22.83 13.38
CA LEU A 486 11.19 23.74 12.25
C LEU A 486 10.30 23.09 11.16
N LEU A 487 10.53 21.80 10.92
CA LEU A 487 9.72 21.00 10.00
C LEU A 487 8.27 20.88 10.47
N GLN A 488 8.06 20.71 11.78
CA GLN A 488 6.73 20.78 12.41
C GLN A 488 6.04 22.12 12.11
N GLY A 489 6.79 23.23 12.07
CA GLY A 489 6.28 24.54 11.68
C GLY A 489 5.75 24.60 10.25
N LEU A 490 6.38 23.89 9.30
CA LEU A 490 5.84 23.76 7.93
C LEU A 490 4.57 22.91 7.90
N ALA A 491 4.57 21.76 8.60
CA ALA A 491 3.38 20.91 8.71
C ALA A 491 2.19 21.68 9.33
N GLN A 492 2.48 22.47 10.38
CA GLN A 492 1.51 23.32 11.07
C GLN A 492 0.83 24.29 10.10
N ARG A 493 1.60 25.00 9.28
CA ARG A 493 1.07 25.89 8.23
C ARG A 493 0.18 25.13 7.24
N GLY A 494 0.61 23.95 6.81
CA GLY A 494 -0.18 23.06 5.95
C GLY A 494 -1.57 22.76 6.53
N PHE A 495 -1.62 22.40 7.81
CA PHE A 495 -2.89 22.14 8.51
C PHE A 495 -3.74 23.40 8.72
N GLU A 496 -3.13 24.56 8.96
CA GLU A 496 -3.83 25.84 9.10
C GLU A 496 -4.49 26.28 7.78
N MET A 497 -3.80 26.13 6.65
CA MET A 497 -4.36 26.38 5.32
C MET A 497 -5.52 25.42 5.02
N ALA A 498 -5.34 24.13 5.31
CA ALA A 498 -6.38 23.12 5.17
C ALA A 498 -7.62 23.42 6.04
N ALA A 499 -7.42 24.02 7.22
CA ALA A 499 -8.49 24.42 8.12
C ALA A 499 -9.25 25.69 7.68
N GLY A 500 -8.78 26.40 6.65
CA GLY A 500 -9.38 27.66 6.18
C GLY A 500 -9.01 28.88 7.04
N THR A 501 -8.00 28.76 7.90
CA THR A 501 -7.47 29.86 8.71
C THR A 501 -6.63 30.78 7.81
N LYS A 502 -7.23 31.83 7.24
CA LYS A 502 -6.48 32.88 6.55
C LYS A 502 -5.73 33.72 7.59
N THR A 503 -4.49 33.36 7.92
CA THR A 503 -3.56 34.24 8.64
C THR A 503 -2.39 34.60 7.72
N PHE A 504 -2.64 35.52 6.79
CA PHE A 504 -1.56 36.30 6.20
C PHE A 504 -1.52 37.64 6.93
N PRO A 505 -0.41 38.04 7.57
CA PRO A 505 -0.20 39.42 7.94
C PRO A 505 0.06 40.19 6.64
N THR A 506 -0.94 40.94 6.17
CA THR A 506 -0.72 41.94 5.14
C THR A 506 0.21 43.01 5.74
N PRO A 507 1.37 43.33 5.12
CA PRO A 507 2.14 44.48 5.57
C PRO A 507 1.28 45.72 5.33
N ALA A 508 1.01 46.48 6.40
CA ALA A 508 0.36 47.76 6.31
C ALA A 508 1.25 48.70 5.49
N VAL A 509 0.88 48.90 4.23
CA VAL A 509 1.35 50.05 3.46
C VAL A 509 0.40 51.19 3.83
N THR A 510 0.89 52.10 4.66
CA THR A 510 0.34 53.45 4.75
C THR A 510 0.67 54.14 3.44
N ASP A 511 -0.33 54.29 2.57
CA ASP A 511 -0.22 55.16 1.40
C ASP A 511 -1.04 56.42 1.70
N ASP A 512 -0.31 57.53 1.77
CA ASP A 512 -0.76 58.86 2.12
C ASP A 512 -0.65 59.68 0.83
N SER A 513 -1.77 59.84 0.12
CA SER A 513 -1.90 60.86 -0.91
C SER A 513 -3.37 61.16 -1.20
N ASP A 514 -3.76 62.35 -0.78
CA ASP A 514 -4.98 63.06 -1.15
C ASP A 514 -5.08 63.25 -2.68
N ASP A 515 -6.27 63.02 -3.24
CA ASP A 515 -6.85 63.86 -4.30
C ASP A 515 -8.35 63.53 -4.45
N GLU A 516 -9.18 64.58 -4.38
CA GLU A 516 -10.64 64.58 -4.46
C GLU A 516 -11.18 64.67 -5.92
N ASP A 517 -12.50 64.39 -6.05
CA ASP A 517 -13.45 64.57 -7.17
C ASP A 517 -13.49 63.45 -8.25
N GLU A 518 -14.61 62.78 -8.59
CA GLU A 518 -16.07 63.01 -8.48
C GLU A 518 -16.85 61.66 -8.58
N PRO A 519 -18.18 61.61 -8.34
CA PRO A 519 -18.91 60.38 -8.01
C PRO A 519 -19.59 59.68 -9.20
N SER A 520 -19.59 58.34 -9.20
CA SER A 520 -20.61 57.56 -9.92
C SER A 520 -21.13 56.42 -9.07
N ALA A 521 -22.44 56.47 -8.86
CA ALA A 521 -23.20 55.62 -7.97
C ALA A 521 -23.47 54.23 -8.56
N ALA A 522 -23.40 53.23 -7.67
CA ALA A 522 -24.32 52.09 -7.51
C ALA A 522 -24.63 51.21 -8.74
N ASN A 523 -24.56 49.88 -8.71
CA ASN A 523 -24.78 48.99 -7.58
C ASN A 523 -24.27 47.60 -7.95
N MET A 524 -23.51 47.02 -7.03
CA MET A 524 -23.05 45.65 -7.05
C MET A 524 -24.21 44.67 -6.92
N ASN A 525 -24.17 43.58 -7.69
CA ASN A 525 -24.72 42.31 -7.27
C ASN A 525 -24.00 41.18 -8.03
N THR A 526 -22.69 41.09 -7.86
CA THR A 526 -21.98 39.82 -8.05
C THR A 526 -22.34 38.94 -6.87
N LYS A 527 -23.27 38.02 -7.11
CA LYS A 527 -23.49 36.85 -6.25
C LYS A 527 -22.14 36.13 -6.12
N ASP A 528 -21.46 36.36 -5.00
CA ASP A 528 -20.47 35.40 -4.52
C ASP A 528 -21.20 34.08 -4.28
N ASP A 529 -20.75 33.06 -5.00
CA ASP A 529 -21.14 31.67 -4.80
C ASP A 529 -20.67 31.25 -3.40
N THR A 530 -21.54 31.42 -2.40
CA THR A 530 -21.38 30.89 -1.05
C THR A 530 -21.66 29.38 -1.03
N THR A 531 -20.95 28.62 -1.85
CA THR A 531 -20.89 27.15 -1.77
C THR A 531 -19.44 26.72 -1.60
N ASP A 532 -19.18 26.03 -0.47
CA ASP A 532 -17.93 25.34 -0.06
C ASP A 532 -17.06 26.03 1.00
N SER A 533 -17.63 26.20 2.20
CA SER A 533 -16.90 26.50 3.44
C SER A 533 -16.51 25.24 4.24
N GLN A 534 -16.42 24.06 3.61
CA GLN A 534 -15.95 22.86 4.32
C GLN A 534 -14.42 22.86 4.44
N PRO A 535 -13.88 22.70 5.67
CA PRO A 535 -12.44 22.57 5.87
C PRO A 535 -11.94 21.29 5.19
N ALA A 536 -10.72 21.34 4.64
CA ALA A 536 -10.12 20.18 4.01
C ALA A 536 -9.90 19.04 5.03
N LYS A 537 -10.01 17.80 4.54
CA LYS A 537 -9.92 16.56 5.34
C LYS A 537 -8.49 16.19 5.74
N LEU A 538 -7.50 17.04 5.48
CA LEU A 538 -6.09 16.75 5.69
C LEU A 538 -5.82 16.36 7.15
N ARG A 539 -5.26 15.16 7.34
CA ARG A 539 -4.94 14.55 8.64
C ARG A 539 -3.46 14.28 8.81
N LEU A 540 -2.76 13.91 7.74
CA LEU A 540 -1.35 13.54 7.79
C LEU A 540 -0.54 14.38 6.81
N ILE A 541 0.60 14.87 7.28
CA ILE A 541 1.68 15.40 6.45
C ILE A 541 2.94 14.63 6.81
N ALA A 542 3.59 14.03 5.80
CA ALA A 542 4.86 13.35 5.96
C ALA A 542 5.95 14.00 5.11
N PHE A 543 7.18 13.98 5.60
CA PHE A 543 8.38 14.43 4.90
C PHE A 543 9.40 13.30 4.81
N GLY A 544 10.16 13.28 3.71
CA GLY A 544 11.17 12.24 3.45
C GLY A 544 10.57 11.01 2.80
N THR A 545 11.30 9.91 2.75
CA THR A 545 10.94 8.70 2.00
C THR A 545 10.67 7.53 2.93
N SER A 546 9.76 6.64 2.54
CA SER A 546 9.56 5.40 3.28
C SER A 546 10.79 4.52 3.12
N ASP A 547 11.35 4.06 4.23
CA ASP A 547 12.30 2.96 4.28
C ASP A 547 11.53 1.64 4.38
N LYS A 548 12.04 0.60 3.73
CA LYS A 548 11.47 -0.76 3.76
C LYS A 548 11.64 -1.37 5.15
N ILE A 549 10.90 -0.87 6.12
CA ILE A 549 10.98 -1.31 7.50
C ILE A 549 9.86 -2.30 7.80
N TYR A 550 10.17 -3.26 8.66
CA TYR A 550 9.20 -4.13 9.29
C TYR A 550 8.10 -3.32 9.99
N GLU A 551 6.86 -3.81 10.02
CA GLU A 551 5.70 -3.14 10.65
C GLU A 551 5.87 -2.80 12.16
N ARG A 552 7.05 -3.08 12.74
CA ARG A 552 7.42 -2.96 14.16
C ARG A 552 8.56 -1.99 14.47
N GLU A 553 9.24 -1.44 13.46
CA GLU A 553 10.30 -0.45 13.66
C GLU A 553 9.94 0.90 13.02
N ASP A 554 10.25 1.99 13.72
CA ASP A 554 9.97 3.33 13.21
C ASP A 554 10.93 3.76 12.10
N SER A 555 10.38 4.44 11.09
CA SER A 555 11.12 5.08 10.01
C SER A 555 12.20 6.02 10.49
N LYS A 556 13.39 5.87 9.92
CA LYS A 556 14.50 6.81 10.08
C LYS A 556 14.53 7.84 8.95
N ASN A 557 13.92 7.50 7.82
CA ASN A 557 13.92 8.28 6.59
C ASN A 557 12.62 9.06 6.34
N GLN A 558 11.64 8.92 7.23
CA GLN A 558 10.37 9.63 7.14
C GLN A 558 9.99 10.25 8.49
N THR A 559 9.53 11.50 8.45
CA THR A 559 8.95 12.18 9.62
C THR A 559 7.47 12.46 9.35
N ILE A 560 6.59 12.07 10.27
CA ILE A 560 5.14 12.14 10.07
C ILE A 560 4.51 13.03 11.14
N PHE A 561 3.62 13.91 10.71
CA PHE A 561 2.81 14.78 11.55
C PHE A 561 1.33 14.48 11.38
N LEU A 562 0.63 14.34 12.50
CA LEU A 562 -0.82 14.20 12.60
C LEU A 562 -1.47 15.53 12.94
N ARG A 563 -2.56 15.86 12.26
CA ARG A 563 -3.44 16.98 12.62
C ARG A 563 -4.15 16.67 13.93
N SER A 564 -3.67 17.29 14.99
CA SER A 564 -4.28 17.33 16.31
C SER A 564 -4.88 18.72 16.56
N SER A 565 -5.36 18.94 17.76
CA SER A 565 -5.84 20.24 18.24
C SER A 565 -5.12 20.63 19.52
N CYS A 566 -4.63 21.86 19.61
CA CYS A 566 -4.18 22.47 20.85
C CYS A 566 -5.13 23.60 21.27
N VAL A 567 -5.16 23.88 22.57
CA VAL A 567 -5.88 25.04 23.11
C VAL A 567 -4.84 26.10 23.40
N ASP A 568 -5.00 27.28 22.80
CA ASP A 568 -4.09 28.39 23.04
C ASP A 568 -4.34 29.09 24.38
N ALA A 569 -3.50 30.07 24.73
CA ALA A 569 -3.61 30.81 25.97
C ALA A 569 -4.94 31.57 26.12
N ASP A 570 -5.62 31.86 25.00
CA ASP A 570 -6.92 32.54 24.97
C ASP A 570 -8.11 31.54 25.01
N GLY A 571 -7.83 30.25 25.17
CA GLY A 571 -8.84 29.19 25.21
C GLY A 571 -9.38 28.80 23.82
N LYS A 572 -8.77 29.25 22.72
CA LYS A 572 -9.20 28.92 21.36
C LYS A 572 -8.51 27.65 20.87
N THR A 573 -9.31 26.75 20.31
CA THR A 573 -8.80 25.54 19.67
C THR A 573 -8.18 25.87 18.33
N LYS A 574 -6.90 25.53 18.14
CA LYS A 574 -6.17 25.66 16.88
C LYS A 574 -5.66 24.30 16.41
N PRO A 575 -5.47 24.11 15.08
CA PRO A 575 -4.76 22.94 14.58
C PRO A 575 -3.38 22.83 15.25
N TYR A 576 -2.91 21.62 15.48
CA TYR A 576 -1.56 21.35 15.98
C TYR A 576 -0.95 20.17 15.23
N ALA A 577 0.23 20.35 14.66
CA ALA A 577 0.98 19.27 14.01
C ALA A 577 1.65 18.38 15.08
N ALA A 578 1.03 17.27 15.47
CA ALA A 578 1.60 16.34 16.45
C ALA A 578 2.54 15.33 15.76
N PRO A 579 3.82 15.21 16.16
CA PRO A 579 4.71 14.20 15.60
C PRO A 579 4.24 12.79 16.00
N ILE A 580 4.30 11.84 15.08
CA ILE A 580 3.98 10.43 15.32
C ILE A 580 5.04 9.51 14.72
N GLY A 581 5.29 8.38 15.37
CA GLY A 581 6.14 7.32 14.81
C GLY A 581 5.45 6.60 13.64
N TRP A 582 6.26 6.15 12.68
CA TRP A 582 5.83 5.34 11.53
C TRP A 582 4.97 4.14 11.95
N CYS A 583 5.44 3.33 12.91
CA CYS A 583 4.71 2.16 13.38
C CYS A 583 3.41 2.51 14.10
N ALA A 584 3.33 3.69 14.73
CA ALA A 584 2.12 4.14 15.40
C ALA A 584 1.05 4.59 14.40
N ARG A 585 1.45 5.12 13.23
CA ARG A 585 0.54 5.67 12.23
C ARG A 585 -0.49 4.66 11.73
N GLN A 586 -0.11 3.39 11.58
CA GLN A 586 -1.00 2.32 11.10
C GLN A 586 -2.22 2.11 12.01
N PHE A 587 -2.11 2.55 13.28
CA PHE A 587 -3.20 2.48 14.27
C PHE A 587 -3.97 3.81 14.41
N VAL A 588 -3.61 4.85 13.65
CA VAL A 588 -4.27 6.16 13.68
C VAL A 588 -4.95 6.43 12.34
N GLU A 589 -4.24 6.21 11.24
CA GLU A 589 -4.75 6.33 9.87
C GLU A 589 -4.14 5.24 8.99
N PRO A 590 -4.69 4.00 9.04
CA PRO A 590 -4.18 2.86 8.26
C PRO A 590 -4.40 3.00 6.75
N ARG A 591 -5.17 4.01 6.31
CA ARG A 591 -5.51 4.18 4.89
C ARG A 591 -4.40 4.83 4.07
N SER A 592 -3.35 5.33 4.71
CA SER A 592 -2.28 6.08 4.04
C SER A 592 -1.29 5.17 3.32
N GLU A 593 -1.71 4.61 2.19
CA GLU A 593 -0.93 3.74 1.30
C GLU A 593 0.27 4.45 0.69
N VAL A 594 0.16 5.76 0.42
CA VAL A 594 1.30 6.54 -0.13
C VAL A 594 2.49 6.57 0.81
N LEU A 595 2.25 6.47 2.12
CA LEU A 595 3.32 6.45 3.10
C LEU A 595 4.05 5.10 3.10
N ASP A 596 3.34 3.98 2.82
CA ASP A 596 3.90 2.60 2.74
C ASP A 596 4.76 2.36 1.51
N PHE A 597 4.78 3.33 0.60
CA PHE A 597 5.45 3.20 -0.67
C PHE A 597 6.96 3.47 -0.53
N VAL A 598 7.75 2.40 -0.71
CA VAL A 598 9.21 2.47 -0.73
C VAL A 598 9.67 2.88 -2.13
N LEU A 599 10.43 3.98 -2.22
CA LEU A 599 10.99 4.47 -3.48
C LEU A 599 12.22 3.65 -3.90
N HIS A 600 12.42 3.52 -5.22
CA HIS A 600 13.51 2.73 -5.80
C HIS A 600 14.89 3.37 -5.62
N ARG A 601 14.94 4.69 -5.77
CA ARG A 601 16.16 5.50 -5.68
C ARG A 601 16.69 5.66 -4.26
N SER A 602 16.37 4.74 -3.35
CA SER A 602 16.67 4.83 -1.93
C SER A 602 18.17 4.60 -1.64
N GLY A 603 19.04 5.39 -2.27
CA GLY A 603 20.44 5.53 -1.91
C GLY A 603 20.59 6.14 -0.52
N ASP A 604 21.68 5.77 0.15
CA ASP A 604 21.96 6.07 1.57
C ASP A 604 22.22 7.55 1.91
N ARG A 605 21.92 8.53 1.03
CA ARG A 605 22.10 9.95 1.33
C ARG A 605 20.85 10.78 1.13
N ASP A 606 20.12 10.60 0.02
CA ASP A 606 18.91 11.39 -0.29
C ASP A 606 17.71 11.07 0.63
N ASN A 607 17.74 9.91 1.29
CA ASN A 607 16.68 9.49 2.20
C ASN A 607 16.78 10.09 3.60
N HIS A 608 17.84 10.84 3.90
CA HIS A 608 18.16 11.21 5.27
C HIS A 608 17.84 12.69 5.52
N PRO A 609 17.25 13.03 6.67
CA PRO A 609 17.07 14.43 7.04
C PRO A 609 18.45 15.11 7.13
N PRO A 610 18.60 16.36 6.64
CA PRO A 610 19.86 17.09 6.65
C PRO A 610 20.21 17.60 8.07
N VAL A 611 20.59 16.67 8.95
CA VAL A 611 20.89 16.92 10.37
C VAL A 611 22.28 16.41 10.76
N SER A 612 22.93 17.09 11.70
CA SER A 612 24.30 16.78 12.13
C SER A 612 24.46 15.35 12.67
N ASP A 613 23.46 14.87 13.41
CA ASP A 613 23.57 13.67 14.23
C ASP A 613 23.22 12.39 13.43
N TYR A 614 22.78 12.54 12.18
CA TYR A 614 22.31 11.42 11.38
C TYR A 614 23.42 10.38 11.11
N HIS A 615 24.65 10.86 10.94
CA HIS A 615 25.81 10.00 10.67
C HIS A 615 26.40 9.37 11.94
N GLU A 616 26.09 9.88 13.13
CA GLU A 616 26.60 9.33 14.39
C GLU A 616 25.97 7.97 14.72
N GLY A 617 24.77 7.69 14.21
CA GLY A 617 24.10 6.38 14.34
C GLY A 617 24.67 5.28 13.44
N ARG A 618 25.59 5.60 12.51
CA ARG A 618 26.17 4.64 11.54
C ARG A 618 27.63 4.26 11.80
N VAL A 619 28.25 4.74 12.88
CA VAL A 619 29.64 4.42 13.22
C VAL A 619 29.74 3.60 14.52
N ARG A 620 30.12 2.33 14.35
CA ARG A 620 30.72 1.37 15.31
C ARG A 620 29.81 0.58 16.28
N SER A 621 29.31 -0.57 15.79
CA SER A 621 29.23 -1.82 16.57
C SER A 621 30.47 -2.71 16.34
N GLY A 622 31.63 -2.08 16.18
CA GLY A 622 32.93 -2.74 16.14
C GLY A 622 33.95 -1.75 16.69
N TRP A 623 34.95 -2.25 17.40
CA TRP A 623 35.99 -1.50 18.12
C TRP A 623 35.66 -1.15 19.57
N GLY A 624 35.64 -2.22 20.39
CA GLY A 624 36.13 -2.19 21.76
C GLY A 624 37.11 -3.35 21.92
N GLY A 625 38.41 -3.06 21.81
CA GLY A 625 39.48 -4.05 21.95
C GLY A 625 40.75 -3.33 22.40
N VAL A 626 40.77 -2.95 23.67
CA VAL A 626 41.99 -2.61 24.40
C VAL A 626 42.57 -3.93 24.89
N GLY A 627 43.87 -4.13 24.61
CA GLY A 627 44.73 -5.12 25.27
C GLY A 627 44.83 -6.46 24.57
N ASP A 628 45.93 -6.66 23.85
CA ASP A 628 46.86 -7.73 24.22
C ASP A 628 48.28 -7.25 23.90
N GLU A 629 49.07 -7.19 24.97
CA GLU A 629 50.53 -7.21 24.96
C GLU A 629 50.98 -8.62 24.48
N ASP A 630 52.27 -8.71 24.11
CA ASP A 630 53.06 -9.92 23.84
C ASP A 630 52.90 -10.60 22.46
N ASP A 631 53.79 -10.27 21.52
CA ASP A 631 54.95 -11.13 21.16
C ASP A 631 55.69 -10.63 19.89
N VAL A 632 57.00 -10.37 20.08
CA VAL A 632 58.12 -10.14 19.12
C VAL A 632 58.23 -8.79 18.40
#